data_AF-A0A8B8UTD1-F1
#
_entry.id   AF-A0A8B8UTD1-F1
#
_cell.length_a   1.000
_cell.length_b   1.000
_cell.length_c   1.000
_cell.angle_alpha   90.00
_cell.angle_beta   90.00
_cell.angle_gamma   90.00
#
_symmetry.space_group_name_H-M   'P 1'
#
loop_
_entity.id
_entity.type
_entity.pdbx_description
1 polymer ?
#
loop_
_entity_poly.entity_id
_entity_poly.type
_entity_poly.pdbx_seq_one_letter_code
_entity_poly.pdbx_strand_id
1 'polypeptide(L)'
;MPRVILESHSKPADSVFLQPWIKALIENNSEHNQHHPSDHVIPILTKQDLALPHMSPKILTNPCHFAKITRFYNVCDYKVCASIRDSTHQILS
;
A
#
# COMPACT_ATOMS: atom_id res chain seq x y z
N MET A 1 32.00 -22.28 15.97
CA MET A 1 32.18 -21.16 15.02
C MET A 1 31.02 -20.19 15.20
N PRO A 2 31.27 -18.88 15.38
CA PRO A 2 30.20 -17.90 15.53
C PRO A 2 29.48 -17.70 14.18
N ARG A 3 28.14 -17.75 14.19
CA ARG A 3 27.30 -17.42 13.03
C ARG A 3 27.31 -15.91 12.83
N VAL A 4 28.08 -15.43 11.86
CA VAL A 4 28.02 -14.04 11.41
C VAL A 4 26.82 -13.91 10.46
N ILE A 5 25.74 -13.32 10.94
CA ILE A 5 24.61 -12.93 10.09
C ILE A 5 25.00 -11.60 9.45
N LEU A 6 25.34 -11.62 8.17
CA LEU A 6 25.64 -10.40 7.41
C LEU A 6 24.38 -9.52 7.37
N GLU A 7 24.51 -8.24 7.70
CA GLU A 7 23.39 -7.28 7.71
C GLU A 7 22.70 -7.15 6.34
N SER A 8 23.39 -7.51 5.26
CA SER A 8 22.84 -7.63 3.90
C SER A 8 21.71 -8.66 3.76
N HIS A 9 21.58 -9.60 4.70
CA HIS A 9 20.49 -10.58 4.77
C HIS A 9 19.37 -10.18 5.74
N SER A 10 19.44 -8.99 6.35
CA SER A 10 18.60 -8.66 7.51
C SER A 10 17.18 -8.21 7.16
N LYS A 11 16.91 -7.79 5.92
CA LYS A 11 15.58 -7.69 5.28
C LYS A 11 15.73 -7.40 3.78
N PRO A 12 14.86 -7.92 2.90
CA PRO A 12 14.76 -7.37 1.55
C PRO A 12 14.43 -5.88 1.65
N ALA A 13 15.26 -5.04 1.04
CA ALA A 13 15.01 -3.62 0.97
C ALA A 13 13.73 -3.37 0.16
N ASP A 14 12.87 -2.51 0.67
CA ASP A 14 11.64 -2.14 -0.02
C ASP A 14 11.95 -1.36 -1.30
N SER A 15 11.05 -1.45 -2.28
CA SER A 15 11.16 -0.70 -3.53
C SER A 15 11.22 0.81 -3.25
N VAL A 16 12.01 1.54 -4.03
CA VAL A 16 12.13 3.01 -3.92
C VAL A 16 10.79 3.74 -4.12
N PHE A 17 9.83 3.12 -4.80
CA PHE A 17 8.51 3.68 -5.02
C PHE A 17 7.54 3.47 -3.84
N LEU A 18 7.88 2.56 -2.92
CA LEU A 18 7.05 2.28 -1.75
C LEU A 18 7.42 3.25 -0.60
N GLN A 19 6.82 4.42 -0.62
CA GLN A 19 6.99 5.43 0.43
C GLN A 19 5.89 5.34 1.50
N PRO A 20 6.09 5.94 2.69
CA PRO A 20 5.06 6.02 3.72
C PRO A 20 3.90 6.92 3.25
N TRP A 21 2.67 6.42 3.30
CA TRP A 21 1.47 7.18 2.96
C TRP A 21 0.26 6.83 3.84
N ILE A 22 0.14 5.60 4.33
CA ILE A 22 -1.01 5.12 5.11
C ILE A 22 -1.15 5.93 6.40
N LYS A 23 -0.04 6.15 7.11
CA LYS A 23 -0.06 6.93 8.37
C LYS A 23 -0.57 8.35 8.14
N ALA A 24 0.04 9.06 7.19
CA ALA A 24 -0.34 10.42 6.86
C ALA A 24 -1.80 10.50 6.38
N LEU A 25 -2.24 9.50 5.61
CA LEU A 25 -3.63 9.43 5.15
C LEU A 25 -4.61 9.32 6.33
N ILE A 26 -4.35 8.43 7.29
CA ILE A 26 -5.24 8.25 8.45
C ILE A 26 -5.20 9.49 9.35
N GLU A 27 -4.03 10.07 9.60
CA GLU A 27 -3.88 11.26 10.45
C GLU A 27 -4.59 12.48 9.82
N ASN A 28 -4.50 12.67 8.51
CA ASN A 28 -5.17 13.77 7.82
C ASN A 28 -6.70 13.59 7.74
N ASN A 29 -7.19 12.35 7.86
CA ASN A 29 -8.62 12.01 7.78
C ASN A 29 -9.18 11.51 9.13
N SER A 30 -8.54 11.87 10.26
CA SER A 30 -8.88 11.34 11.59
C SER A 30 -10.26 11.77 12.09
N GLU A 31 -10.83 12.83 11.49
CA GLU A 31 -12.18 13.30 11.79
C GLU A 31 -13.22 12.41 11.10
N HIS A 32 -13.42 11.21 11.65
CA HIS A 32 -14.37 10.20 11.15
C HIS A 32 -15.82 10.69 11.03
N ASN A 33 -16.19 11.75 11.77
CA ASN A 33 -17.53 12.33 11.72
C ASN A 33 -17.74 13.31 10.55
N GLN A 34 -16.67 13.76 9.90
CA GLN A 34 -16.72 14.74 8.81
C GLN A 34 -16.36 14.13 7.44
N HIS A 35 -15.61 13.03 7.43
CA HIS A 35 -15.24 12.34 6.19
C HIS A 35 -16.37 11.44 5.69
N HIS A 36 -16.68 11.53 4.40
CA HIS A 36 -17.70 10.67 3.83
C HIS A 36 -17.14 9.23 3.74
N PRO A 37 -17.88 8.20 4.18
CA PRO A 37 -17.37 6.81 4.23
C PRO A 37 -16.91 6.22 2.89
N SER A 38 -17.27 6.86 1.78
CA SER A 38 -16.94 6.42 0.41
C SER A 38 -16.04 7.39 -0.35
N ASP A 39 -15.39 8.34 0.34
CA ASP A 39 -14.50 9.28 -0.33
C ASP A 39 -13.26 8.59 -0.91
N HIS A 40 -12.93 8.99 -2.13
CA HIS A 40 -11.74 8.50 -2.82
C HIS A 40 -10.48 9.20 -2.30
N VAL A 41 -9.66 8.45 -1.60
CA VAL A 41 -8.36 8.91 -1.07
C VAL A 41 -7.23 8.88 -2.09
N ILE A 42 -7.43 8.17 -3.22
CA ILE A 42 -6.46 8.05 -4.32
C ILE A 42 -7.16 8.23 -5.68
N PRO A 43 -6.45 8.79 -6.68
CA PRO A 43 -7.01 8.96 -8.02
C PRO A 43 -7.47 7.63 -8.65
N ILE A 44 -8.55 7.68 -9.42
CA ILE A 44 -9.06 6.52 -10.14
C ILE A 44 -8.09 6.17 -11.29
N LEU A 45 -7.71 4.90 -11.36
CA LEU A 45 -6.82 4.37 -12.39
C LEU A 45 -7.61 3.82 -13.58
N THR A 46 -7.10 4.02 -14.79
CA THR A 46 -7.71 3.47 -16.01
C THR A 46 -7.27 2.01 -16.24
N LYS A 47 -7.96 1.30 -17.14
CA LYS A 47 -7.56 -0.07 -17.52
C LYS A 47 -6.14 -0.14 -18.11
N GLN A 48 -5.69 0.93 -18.77
CA GLN A 48 -4.32 1.01 -19.33
C GLN A 48 -3.28 1.14 -18.21
N ASP A 49 -3.58 1.95 -17.19
CA ASP A 49 -2.74 2.09 -16.00
C ASP A 49 -2.60 0.76 -15.26
N LEU A 50 -3.69 0.00 -15.16
CA LEU A 50 -3.68 -1.32 -14.52
C LEU A 50 -2.96 -2.40 -15.34
N ALA A 51 -2.93 -2.28 -16.66
CA ALA A 51 -2.25 -3.22 -17.54
C ALA A 51 -0.72 -3.07 -17.47
N LEU A 52 -0.23 -1.83 -17.43
CA LEU A 52 1.21 -1.52 -17.37
C LEU A 52 1.51 -0.48 -16.26
N PRO A 53 1.33 -0.84 -14.98
CA PRO A 53 1.42 0.11 -13.88
C PRO A 53 2.83 0.67 -13.70
N HIS A 54 3.84 -0.12 -14.04
CA HIS A 54 5.26 0.27 -14.01
C HIS A 54 5.65 1.25 -15.13
N MET A 55 4.77 1.52 -16.10
CA MET A 55 4.98 2.52 -17.15
C MET A 55 4.07 3.74 -16.98
N SER A 56 3.09 3.70 -16.07
CA SER A 56 2.16 4.80 -15.86
C SER A 56 2.79 5.87 -14.97
N PRO A 57 3.04 7.09 -15.49
CA PRO A 57 3.60 8.17 -14.67
C PRO A 57 2.69 8.53 -13.49
N LYS A 58 1.37 8.37 -13.64
CA LYS A 58 0.38 8.61 -12.57
C LYS A 58 0.61 7.71 -11.37
N ILE A 59 0.96 6.44 -11.62
CA ILE A 59 1.25 5.48 -10.56
C ILE A 59 2.64 5.76 -10.00
N LEU A 60 3.66 5.82 -10.87
CA LEU A 60 5.06 5.95 -10.44
C LEU A 60 5.35 7.23 -9.62
N THR A 61 4.65 8.32 -9.89
CA THR A 61 4.84 9.61 -9.19
C THR A 61 4.04 9.73 -7.89
N ASN A 62 3.06 8.85 -7.66
CA ASN A 62 2.21 8.91 -6.49
C ASN A 62 2.39 7.65 -5.63
N PRO A 63 3.11 7.75 -4.49
CA PRO A 63 3.36 6.61 -3.63
C PRO A 63 2.12 5.92 -3.07
N CYS A 64 0.98 6.62 -3.00
CA CYS A 64 -0.27 6.07 -2.49
C CYS A 64 -0.83 4.92 -3.36
N HIS A 65 -0.33 4.76 -4.60
CA HIS A 65 -0.68 3.60 -5.44
C HIS A 65 0.18 2.36 -5.14
N PHE A 66 1.25 2.48 -4.34
CA PHE A 66 2.12 1.37 -3.98
C PHE A 66 1.73 0.82 -2.61
N ALA A 67 1.42 -0.48 -2.58
CA ALA A 67 1.17 -1.23 -1.36
C ALA A 67 1.69 -2.65 -1.50
N LYS A 68 2.03 -3.27 -0.36
CA LYS A 68 2.37 -4.69 -0.27
C LYS A 68 1.25 -5.45 0.42
N ILE A 69 0.82 -6.56 -0.17
CA ILE A 69 -0.12 -7.46 0.49
C ILE A 69 0.63 -8.27 1.54
N THR A 70 0.11 -8.28 2.77
CA THR A 70 0.71 -9.02 3.90
C THR A 70 -0.01 -10.32 4.18
N ARG A 71 -1.35 -10.33 4.09
CA ARG A 71 -2.18 -11.49 4.41
C ARG A 71 -3.51 -11.42 3.67
N PHE A 72 -3.98 -12.57 3.19
CA PHE A 72 -5.35 -12.77 2.73
C PHE A 72 -6.18 -13.43 3.84
N TYR A 73 -7.44 -13.04 3.97
CA TYR A 73 -8.34 -13.59 4.98
C TYR A 73 -9.44 -14.44 4.35
N ASN A 74 -10.27 -13.84 3.51
CA ASN A 74 -11.44 -14.50 2.92
C ASN A 74 -11.89 -13.81 1.64
N VAL A 75 -12.82 -14.45 0.92
CA VAL A 75 -13.58 -13.85 -0.19
C VAL A 75 -15.06 -13.89 0.18
N CYS A 76 -15.72 -12.73 0.19
CA CYS A 76 -17.14 -12.59 0.50
C CYS A 76 -17.78 -11.64 -0.53
N ASP A 77 -18.96 -11.98 -1.06
CA ASP A 77 -19.70 -11.14 -2.02
C ASP A 77 -18.87 -10.66 -3.23
N TYR A 78 -18.07 -11.57 -3.80
CA TYR A 78 -17.14 -11.27 -4.90
C TYR A 78 -16.06 -10.22 -4.58
N LYS A 79 -15.82 -9.95 -3.28
CA LYS A 79 -14.78 -9.06 -2.77
C LYS A 79 -13.74 -9.85 -1.99
N VAL A 80 -12.47 -9.54 -2.21
CA VAL A 80 -11.34 -10.14 -1.48
C VAL A 80 -11.05 -9.29 -0.25
N CYS A 81 -11.03 -9.90 0.93
CA CYS A 81 -10.63 -9.25 2.17
C CYS A 81 -9.18 -9.59 2.50
N ALA A 82 -8.32 -8.59 2.57
CA ALA A 82 -6.89 -8.73 2.78
C ALA A 82 -6.36 -7.68 3.77
N SER A 83 -5.08 -7.79 4.13
CA SER A 83 -4.37 -6.71 4.79
C SER A 83 -3.17 -6.31 3.95
N ILE A 84 -3.02 -5.00 3.78
CA ILE A 84 -1.97 -4.38 2.99
C ILE A 84 -1.15 -3.43 3.87
N ARG A 85 0.08 -3.18 3.46
CA ARG A 85 0.97 -2.24 4.14
C ARG A 85 1.70 -1.35 3.15
N ASP A 86 2.12 -0.19 3.63
CA ASP A 86 3.16 0.60 3.00
C ASP A 86 4.52 0.25 3.64
N SER A 87 5.50 1.15 3.52
CA SER A 87 6.81 0.96 4.16
C SER A 87 6.75 1.01 5.69
N THR A 88 5.72 1.61 6.30
CA THR A 88 5.66 1.91 7.74
C THR A 88 4.51 1.23 8.49
N HIS A 89 3.28 1.30 8.00
CA HIS A 89 2.05 0.91 8.68
C HIS A 89 1.23 -0.07 7.84
N GLN A 90 0.32 -0.77 8.49
CA GLN A 90 -0.54 -1.79 7.90
C GLN A 90 -2.00 -1.43 8.12
N ILE A 91 -2.84 -1.68 7.11
CA ILE A 91 -4.28 -1.45 7.10
C ILE A 91 -5.03 -2.66 6.52
N LEU A 92 -6.33 -2.75 6.78
CA LEU A 92 -7.22 -3.72 6.13
C LEU A 92 -7.69 -3.20 4.77
N SER A 93 -7.88 -4.10 3.81
CA SER A 93 -8.33 -3.81 2.45
C SER A 93 -9.37 -4.81 1.96
#